data_AF-A0AA35P364-F1
#
_entry.id   AF-A0AA35P364-F1
#
_cell.length_a   1.000
_cell.length_b   1.000
_cell.length_c   1.000
_cell.angle_alpha   90.00
_cell.angle_beta   90.00
_cell.angle_gamma   90.00
#
_symmetry.space_group_name_H-M   'P 1'
#
loop_
_entity.id
_entity.type
_entity.pdbx_description
1 polymer ?
#
loop_
_entity_poly.entity_id
_entity_poly.type
_entity_poly.pdbx_seq_one_letter_code
_entity_poly.pdbx_strand_id
1 'polypeptide(L)'
;MDLHRPVYCFLLLFCCFLPWASLRGGDADMLAGDEQAWKEAKEAINKMGAPKSQEEWEQALVTCQTLLKKNATHLPDTNIYQLKVLDFAMDACINLGLLEEALLFGHRTLEPYR
;
A
#
# COMPACT_ATOMS: atom_id res chain seq x y z
N MET A 1 11.93 20.93 9.72
CA MET A 1 11.38 21.60 8.53
C MET A 1 10.52 20.56 7.83
N ASP A 2 9.31 20.44 8.36
CA ASP A 2 8.31 19.44 8.02
C ASP A 2 7.55 19.84 6.76
N LEU A 3 7.99 19.32 5.62
CA LEU A 3 7.30 19.55 4.34
C LEU A 3 7.21 18.26 3.52
N HIS A 4 6.61 17.21 4.09
CA HIS A 4 6.22 16.03 3.29
C HIS A 4 4.99 15.29 3.82
N ARG A 5 3.96 16.04 4.26
CA ARG A 5 2.61 15.52 4.55
C ARG A 5 1.44 16.26 3.86
N PRO A 6 1.47 16.64 2.56
CA PRO A 6 0.25 17.13 1.93
C PRO A 6 -0.44 16.14 0.97
N VAL A 7 0.17 15.01 0.57
CA VAL A 7 -0.41 14.17 -0.49
C VAL A 7 -1.38 13.10 0.05
N TYR A 8 -1.04 12.43 1.16
CA TYR A 8 -1.90 11.39 1.74
C TYR A 8 -3.14 11.92 2.48
N CYS A 9 -3.15 13.20 2.84
CA CYS A 9 -4.31 13.81 3.48
C CYS A 9 -5.48 14.02 2.49
N PHE A 10 -5.21 14.12 1.18
CA PHE A 10 -6.26 14.34 0.18
C PHE A 10 -7.04 13.05 -0.16
N LEU A 11 -6.39 11.89 -0.22
CA LEU A 11 -7.08 10.63 -0.55
C LEU A 11 -7.85 10.04 0.64
N LEU A 12 -7.30 10.11 1.86
CA LEU A 12 -7.99 9.61 3.05
C LEU A 12 -9.22 10.44 3.42
N LEU A 13 -9.24 11.74 3.09
CA LEU A 13 -10.41 12.58 3.32
C LEU A 13 -11.58 12.21 2.38
N PHE A 14 -11.31 11.76 1.16
CA PHE A 14 -12.36 11.44 0.19
C PHE A 14 -13.10 10.13 0.55
N CYS A 15 -12.43 9.16 1.18
CA CYS A 15 -13.05 7.90 1.61
C CYS A 15 -13.97 8.04 2.84
N CYS A 16 -13.87 9.10 3.63
CA CYS A 16 -14.67 9.27 4.84
C CYS A 16 -16.05 9.94 4.64
N PHE A 17 -16.34 10.48 3.44
CA PHE A 17 -17.58 11.23 3.19
C PHE A 17 -18.60 10.53 2.26
N LEU A 18 -18.26 9.39 1.64
CA LEU A 18 -19.24 8.62 0.87
C LEU A 18 -19.88 7.55 1.76
N PRO A 19 -21.23 7.46 1.84
CA PRO A 19 -21.90 6.41 2.58
C PRO A 19 -21.46 5.03 2.06
N TRP A 20 -20.71 4.31 2.90
CA TRP A 20 -20.14 2.96 2.69
C TRP A 20 -21.20 1.89 2.35
N ALA A 21 -22.48 2.22 2.33
CA ALA A 21 -23.59 1.27 2.27
C ALA A 21 -24.09 0.92 0.85
N SER A 22 -23.52 1.46 -0.23
CA SER A 22 -23.98 1.17 -1.60
C SER A 22 -23.06 0.26 -2.42
N LEU A 23 -21.87 -0.09 -1.94
CA LEU A 23 -20.94 -0.95 -2.68
C LEU A 23 -20.98 -2.41 -2.21
N ARG A 24 -22.18 -3.00 -2.18
CA ARG A 24 -22.40 -4.41 -1.80
C ARG A 24 -21.78 -5.43 -2.79
N GLY A 25 -21.07 -4.95 -3.82
CA GLY A 25 -20.28 -5.74 -4.76
C GLY A 25 -18.75 -5.62 -4.59
N GLY A 26 -18.25 -4.81 -3.64
CA GLY A 26 -16.81 -4.51 -3.51
C GLY A 26 -16.01 -5.44 -2.58
N ASP A 27 -16.64 -6.02 -1.55
CA ASP A 27 -15.90 -6.76 -0.51
C ASP A 27 -15.23 -8.05 -1.03
N ALA A 28 -15.84 -8.72 -2.02
CA ALA A 28 -15.29 -9.94 -2.61
C ALA A 28 -14.07 -9.67 -3.50
N ASP A 29 -14.02 -8.48 -4.12
CA ASP A 29 -12.90 -8.08 -4.97
C ASP A 29 -11.73 -7.53 -4.14
N MET A 30 -12.03 -6.81 -3.05
CA MET A 30 -11.02 -6.29 -2.12
C MET A 30 -10.18 -7.37 -1.42
N LEU A 31 -10.71 -8.60 -1.29
CA LEU A 31 -10.03 -9.75 -0.70
C LEU A 31 -9.66 -10.82 -1.75
N ALA A 32 -9.62 -10.47 -3.03
CA ALA A 32 -9.25 -11.38 -4.10
C ALA A 32 -7.83 -11.95 -3.92
N GLY A 33 -7.62 -13.17 -4.41
CA GLY A 33 -6.35 -13.89 -4.28
C GLY A 33 -6.28 -14.84 -3.09
N ASP A 34 -5.08 -15.31 -2.78
CA ASP A 34 -4.84 -16.30 -1.75
C ASP A 34 -5.02 -15.74 -0.32
N GLU A 35 -5.84 -16.42 0.48
CA GLU A 35 -6.18 -15.97 1.84
C GLU A 35 -4.99 -15.92 2.78
N GLN A 36 -4.11 -16.91 2.68
CA GLN A 36 -2.91 -16.98 3.52
C GLN A 36 -1.96 -15.85 3.15
N ALA A 37 -1.79 -15.57 1.86
CA ALA A 37 -0.92 -14.52 1.36
C ALA A 37 -1.36 -13.12 1.83
N TRP A 38 -2.65 -12.78 1.75
CA TRP A 38 -3.10 -11.46 2.19
C TRP A 38 -3.11 -11.29 3.71
N LYS A 39 -3.32 -12.38 4.48
CA LYS A 39 -3.17 -12.38 5.94
C LYS A 39 -1.73 -12.09 6.35
N GLU A 40 -0.75 -12.72 5.70
CA GLU A 40 0.67 -12.46 5.94
C GLU A 40 1.06 -11.02 5.58
N ALA A 41 0.56 -10.49 4.46
CA ALA A 41 0.77 -9.09 4.09
C ALA A 41 0.20 -8.13 5.14
N LYS A 42 -1.02 -8.38 5.63
CA LYS A 42 -1.66 -7.61 6.70
C LYS A 42 -0.82 -7.61 7.98
N GLU A 43 -0.33 -8.77 8.41
CA GLU A 43 0.51 -8.87 9.60
C GLU A 43 1.83 -8.13 9.43
N ALA A 44 2.46 -8.22 8.26
CA ALA A 44 3.70 -7.52 7.99
C ALA A 44 3.53 -6.00 8.00
N ILE A 45 2.46 -5.47 7.39
CA ILE A 45 2.13 -4.03 7.44
C ILE A 45 1.95 -3.57 8.89
N ASN A 46 1.20 -4.33 9.69
CA ASN A 46 0.99 -3.99 11.10
C ASN A 46 2.30 -3.98 11.91
N LYS A 47 3.26 -4.85 11.57
CA LYS A 47 4.58 -4.90 12.21
C LYS A 47 5.50 -3.75 11.79
N MET A 48 5.45 -3.33 10.53
CA MET A 48 6.25 -2.21 10.03
C MET A 48 5.83 -0.87 10.65
N GLY A 49 4.57 -0.72 11.04
CA GLY A 49 4.08 0.46 11.77
C GLY A 49 4.30 1.76 10.98
N ALA A 50 4.78 2.81 11.65
CA ALA A 50 5.08 4.10 11.05
C ALA A 50 6.58 4.41 11.22
N PRO A 51 7.41 4.19 10.18
CA PRO A 51 8.84 4.49 10.21
C PRO A 51 9.11 5.98 10.48
N LYS A 52 10.19 6.25 11.23
CA LYS A 52 10.60 7.59 11.66
C LYS A 52 12.04 7.92 11.32
N SER A 53 12.88 6.91 11.07
CA SER A 53 14.28 7.08 10.67
C SER A 53 14.50 6.58 9.24
N GLN A 54 15.60 7.01 8.61
CA GLN A 54 15.97 6.53 7.28
C GLN A 54 16.19 5.00 7.26
N GLU A 55 16.85 4.45 8.27
CA GLU A 55 17.09 3.00 8.39
C GLU A 55 15.77 2.21 8.51
N GLU A 56 14.80 2.73 9.25
CA GLU A 56 13.47 2.13 9.35
C GLU A 56 12.74 2.17 8.00
N TRP A 57 12.90 3.24 7.21
CA TRP A 57 12.35 3.32 5.85
C TRP A 57 13.03 2.34 4.88
N GLU A 58 14.34 2.15 4.99
CA GLU A 58 15.08 1.16 4.17
C GLU A 58 14.63 -0.27 4.49
N GLN A 59 14.49 -0.60 5.78
CA GLN A 59 14.02 -1.92 6.21
C GLN A 59 12.56 -2.18 5.82
N ALA A 60 11.71 -1.15 5.93
CA ALA A 60 10.35 -1.14 5.42
C ALA A 60 10.29 -1.43 3.91
N LEU A 61 11.10 -0.74 3.11
CA LEU A 61 11.13 -0.92 1.65
C LEU A 61 11.54 -2.35 1.27
N VAL A 62 12.59 -2.88 1.89
CA VAL A 62 13.05 -4.26 1.65
C VAL A 62 11.95 -5.27 1.98
N THR A 63 11.23 -5.06 3.09
CA THR A 63 10.12 -5.92 3.51
C THR A 63 8.99 -5.86 2.48
N CYS A 64 8.61 -4.66 2.03
CA CYS A 64 7.57 -4.50 1.01
C CYS A 64 7.96 -5.15 -0.32
N GLN A 65 9.18 -4.92 -0.82
CA GLN A 65 9.67 -5.54 -2.05
C GLN A 65 9.66 -7.09 -1.95
N THR A 66 10.04 -7.63 -0.80
CA THR A 66 10.02 -9.08 -0.54
C THR A 66 8.59 -9.62 -0.59
N LEU A 67 7.64 -8.93 0.05
CA LEU A 67 6.22 -9.30 0.03
C LEU A 67 5.64 -9.21 -1.38
N LEU A 68 5.90 -8.13 -2.11
CA LEU A 68 5.40 -7.94 -3.48
C LEU A 68 5.93 -9.02 -4.42
N LYS A 69 7.22 -9.39 -4.29
CA LYS A 69 7.82 -10.46 -5.09
C LYS A 69 7.25 -11.83 -4.72
N LYS A 70 7.07 -12.10 -3.41
CA LYS A 70 6.47 -13.35 -2.92
C LYS A 70 5.02 -13.48 -3.39
N ASN A 71 4.25 -12.40 -3.36
CA ASN A 71 2.82 -12.42 -3.61
C ASN A 71 2.44 -12.16 -5.07
N ALA A 72 3.41 -11.93 -5.98
CA ALA A 72 3.15 -11.56 -7.37
C ALA A 72 2.22 -12.54 -8.14
N THR A 73 2.23 -13.83 -7.77
CA THR A 73 1.35 -14.86 -8.36
C THR A 73 0.14 -15.20 -7.50
N HIS A 74 0.05 -14.65 -6.29
CA HIS A 74 -0.94 -15.03 -5.27
C HIS A 74 -1.96 -13.92 -4.99
N LEU A 75 -1.56 -12.66 -5.13
CA LEU A 75 -2.41 -11.50 -4.87
C LEU A 75 -2.44 -10.58 -6.09
N PRO A 76 -3.63 -10.28 -6.63
CA PRO A 76 -3.77 -9.22 -7.61
C PRO A 76 -3.54 -7.86 -6.94
N ASP A 77 -3.15 -6.86 -7.73
CA ASP A 77 -2.99 -5.48 -7.24
C ASP A 77 -4.35 -4.85 -6.84
N THR A 78 -5.48 -5.47 -7.15
CA THR A 78 -6.81 -5.07 -6.64
C THR A 78 -7.05 -5.47 -5.18
N ASN A 79 -6.26 -6.41 -4.63
CA ASN A 79 -6.38 -6.80 -3.23
C ASN A 79 -5.97 -5.65 -2.31
N ILE A 80 -6.79 -5.33 -1.31
CA ILE A 80 -6.58 -4.19 -0.41
C ILE A 80 -5.26 -4.26 0.38
N TYR A 81 -4.79 -5.47 0.70
CA TYR A 81 -3.53 -5.64 1.42
C TYR A 81 -2.33 -5.52 0.48
N GLN A 82 -2.45 -6.00 -0.76
CA GLN A 82 -1.45 -5.77 -1.80
C GLN A 82 -1.31 -4.27 -2.11
N LEU A 83 -2.43 -3.55 -2.24
CA LEU A 83 -2.46 -2.09 -2.38
C LEU A 83 -1.75 -1.39 -1.23
N LYS A 84 -2.03 -1.78 0.02
CA LYS A 84 -1.35 -1.20 1.18
C LYS A 84 0.15 -1.44 1.17
N VAL A 85 0.63 -2.60 0.72
CA VAL A 85 2.08 -2.84 0.56
C VAL A 85 2.65 -1.94 -0.54
N LEU A 86 1.93 -1.74 -1.65
CA LEU A 86 2.34 -0.82 -2.72
C LEU A 86 2.42 0.63 -2.24
N ASP A 87 1.40 1.11 -1.54
CA ASP A 87 1.37 2.46 -0.97
C ASP A 87 2.52 2.68 0.01
N PHE A 88 2.78 1.69 0.86
CA PHE A 88 3.87 1.76 1.84
C PHE A 88 5.25 1.71 1.18
N ALA A 89 5.42 0.92 0.12
CA ALA A 89 6.64 0.90 -0.67
C ALA A 89 6.87 2.25 -1.38
N MET A 90 5.81 2.84 -1.93
CA MET A 90 5.83 4.17 -2.54
C MET A 90 6.23 5.23 -1.49
N ASP A 91 5.62 5.22 -0.31
CA ASP A 91 5.98 6.10 0.81
C ASP A 91 7.45 5.96 1.19
N ALA A 92 7.94 4.73 1.33
CA ALA A 92 9.33 4.46 1.66
C ALA A 92 10.27 5.01 0.58
N CYS A 93 9.99 4.74 -0.70
CA CYS A 93 10.76 5.30 -1.81
C CYS A 93 10.78 6.83 -1.80
N ILE A 94 9.64 7.48 -1.54
CA ILE A 94 9.57 8.95 -1.43
C ILE A 94 10.45 9.47 -0.29
N ASN A 95 10.36 8.86 0.90
CA ASN A 95 11.15 9.27 2.06
C ASN A 95 12.66 9.01 1.88
N LEU A 96 13.04 8.06 1.02
CA LEU A 96 14.43 7.73 0.66
C LEU A 96 14.94 8.48 -0.58
N GLY A 97 14.09 9.27 -1.25
CA GLY A 97 14.44 9.99 -2.48
C GLY A 97 14.48 9.13 -3.76
N LEU A 98 13.96 7.91 -3.73
CA LEU A 98 13.91 6.95 -4.83
C LEU A 98 12.66 7.19 -5.71
N LEU A 99 12.57 8.36 -6.34
CA LEU A 99 11.34 8.83 -6.99
C LEU A 99 10.91 7.99 -8.20
N GLU A 100 11.85 7.41 -8.95
CA GLU A 100 11.54 6.54 -10.09
C GLU A 100 10.85 5.25 -9.64
N GLU A 101 11.32 4.64 -8.55
CA GLU A 101 10.70 3.45 -7.96
C GLU A 101 9.35 3.78 -7.31
N ALA A 102 9.23 4.93 -6.66
CA ALA A 102 7.95 5.42 -6.14
C ALA A 102 6.89 5.52 -7.25
N LEU A 103 7.27 6.03 -8.43
CA LEU A 103 6.37 6.12 -9.58
C LEU A 103 5.92 4.75 -10.08
N LEU A 104 6.81 3.76 -10.10
CA LEU A 104 6.47 2.39 -10.49
C LEU A 104 5.45 1.76 -9.54
N PHE A 105 5.60 1.95 -8.23
CA PHE A 105 4.62 1.47 -7.26
C PHE A 105 3.29 2.23 -7.39
N GLY A 106 3.31 3.55 -7.52
CA GLY A 106 2.11 4.36 -7.71
C GLY A 106 1.35 4.03 -9.00
N HIS A 107 2.03 3.72 -10.10
CA HIS A 107 1.36 3.32 -11.35
C HIS A 107 0.54 2.04 -11.18
N ARG A 108 1.02 1.08 -10.37
CA ARG A 108 0.32 -0.18 -10.10
C ARG A 108 -0.96 0.02 -9.29
N THR A 109 -1.09 1.10 -8.53
CA THR A 109 -2.29 1.39 -7.73
C THR A 109 -3.36 2.17 -8.51
N LEU A 110 -3.05 2.72 -9.68
CA LEU A 110 -3.97 3.60 -10.44
C LEU A 110 -5.26 2.92 -10.90
N GLU A 111 -5.19 1.68 -11.37
CA GLU A 111 -6.37 0.96 -11.85
C GLU A 111 -7.28 0.50 -10.70
N PRO A 112 -6.75 -0.05 -9.60
CA PRO A 112 -7.55 -0.34 -8.42
C PRO A 112 -8.20 0.87 -7.73
N TYR A 113 -7.63 2.07 -7.89
CA TYR A 113 -8.18 3.32 -7.33
C TYR A 113 -9.21 4.03 -8.23
N ARG A 114 -9.37 3.58 -9.48
CA ARG A 114 -10.27 4.22 -10.45
C ARG A 114 -11.73 3.85 -10.18
#